data_AF-X6LRV5-F1
#
_entry.id   AF-X6LRV5-F1
#
_cell.length_a   1.000
_cell.length_b   1.000
_cell.length_c   1.000
_cell.angle_alpha   90.00
_cell.angle_beta   90.00
_cell.angle_gamma   90.00
#
_symmetry.space_group_name_H-M   'P 1'
#
loop_
_entity.id
_entity.type
_entity.pdbx_description
1 polymer ?
#
loop_
_entity_poly.entity_id
_entity_poly.type
_entity_poly.pdbx_seq_one_letter_code
_entity_poly.pdbx_strand_id
1 'polypeptide(L)'
;KKIFLKKKKKKKKKGNLFDLCICPKYLCWVLWIDCVILSNNGNVFDALFLGCHACLQYLELPYVEVLKPLKPEGEEEKIKQKETGIADEKEGEDVKPKITIDYFHSQSRRLKNIQQNLPLVLTFAIVKSKYLIVDPLLCEEICADMLIR
;
A
#
# COMPACT_ATOMS: atom_id res chain seq x y z
N LYS A 1 -41.76 16.44 7.52
CA LYS A 1 -40.90 15.65 8.45
C LYS A 1 -39.50 15.55 7.84
N LYS A 2 -38.53 16.36 8.29
CA LYS A 2 -37.13 16.31 7.80
C LYS A 2 -36.35 15.28 8.62
N ILE A 3 -35.95 14.16 8.01
CA ILE A 3 -35.12 13.14 8.66
C ILE A 3 -33.67 13.63 8.61
N PHE A 4 -33.17 14.07 9.76
CA PHE A 4 -31.78 14.49 9.93
C PHE A 4 -30.90 13.23 10.03
N LEU A 5 -30.40 12.74 8.89
CA LEU A 5 -29.45 11.61 8.88
C LEU A 5 -28.09 12.11 9.38
N LYS A 6 -27.85 12.01 10.70
CA LYS A 6 -26.52 12.21 11.29
C LYS A 6 -25.57 11.14 10.75
N LYS A 7 -24.81 11.46 9.70
CA LYS A 7 -23.67 10.64 9.26
C LYS A 7 -22.61 10.65 10.38
N LYS A 8 -22.64 9.63 11.24
CA LYS A 8 -21.49 9.32 12.12
C LYS A 8 -20.30 8.99 11.21
N LYS A 9 -19.31 9.88 11.15
CA LYS A 9 -18.00 9.59 10.54
C LYS A 9 -17.33 8.49 11.38
N LYS A 10 -17.55 7.21 11.04
CA LYS A 10 -16.66 6.14 11.51
C LYS A 10 -15.27 6.46 10.96
N LYS A 11 -14.29 6.71 11.83
CA LYS A 11 -12.87 6.76 11.44
C LYS A 11 -12.56 5.40 10.82
N LYS A 12 -12.40 5.34 9.49
CA LYS A 12 -11.86 4.15 8.83
C LYS A 12 -10.47 3.93 9.43
N LYS A 13 -10.24 2.77 10.04
CA LYS A 13 -8.90 2.35 10.41
C LYS A 13 -8.13 2.24 9.10
N LYS A 14 -7.29 3.23 8.77
CA LYS A 14 -6.36 3.11 7.64
C LYS A 14 -5.46 1.90 7.94
N GLY A 15 -5.27 1.04 6.95
CA GLY A 15 -4.30 -0.05 7.06
C GLY A 15 -2.96 0.50 7.51
N ASN A 16 -2.28 -0.24 8.39
CA ASN A 16 -1.05 0.23 9.00
C ASN A 16 0.11 0.17 7.99
N LEU A 17 0.31 1.24 7.22
CA LEU A 17 1.41 1.34 6.24
C LEU A 17 2.80 1.33 6.91
N PHE A 18 2.87 1.49 8.25
CA PHE A 18 4.13 1.38 8.98
C PHE A 18 4.76 -0.02 8.86
N ASP A 19 3.99 -1.06 8.55
CA ASP A 19 4.52 -2.41 8.40
C ASP A 19 5.42 -2.58 7.16
N LEU A 20 5.28 -1.72 6.15
CA LEU A 20 6.15 -1.66 4.95
C LEU A 20 7.33 -0.70 5.13
N CYS A 21 7.35 0.10 6.18
CA CYS A 21 8.42 1.06 6.41
C CYS A 21 9.69 0.34 6.85
N ILE A 22 10.81 0.63 6.19
CA ILE A 22 12.14 0.14 6.59
C ILE A 22 12.84 1.22 7.40
N CYS A 23 12.88 2.44 6.86
CA CYS A 23 13.44 3.62 7.51
C CYS A 23 12.44 4.79 7.37
N PRO A 24 11.84 5.28 8.46
CA PRO A 24 10.85 6.34 8.41
C PRO A 24 11.35 7.57 7.63
N LYS A 25 10.52 8.07 6.70
CA LYS A 25 10.81 9.21 5.81
C LYS A 25 11.84 8.98 4.70
N TYR A 26 12.55 7.85 4.69
CA TYR A 26 13.62 7.61 3.72
C TYR A 26 13.40 6.37 2.85
N LEU A 27 12.91 5.28 3.45
CA LEU A 27 12.85 3.99 2.76
C LEU A 27 11.64 3.15 3.21
N CYS A 28 10.87 2.68 2.25
CA CYS A 28 9.79 1.73 2.45
C CYS A 28 9.74 0.72 1.31
N TRP A 29 9.12 -0.43 1.59
CA TRP A 29 8.79 -1.40 0.56
C TRP A 29 7.75 -0.83 -0.41
N VAL A 30 7.97 -1.07 -1.69
CA VAL A 30 6.99 -0.86 -2.76
C VAL A 30 6.54 -2.22 -3.24
N LEU A 31 5.23 -2.45 -3.22
CA LEU A 31 4.64 -3.71 -3.66
C LEU A 31 4.06 -3.51 -5.06
N TRP A 32 4.46 -4.40 -5.97
CA TRP A 32 3.87 -4.52 -7.30
C TRP A 32 3.09 -5.83 -7.32
N ILE A 33 1.87 -5.78 -7.86
CA ILE A 33 1.02 -6.97 -8.02
C ILE A 33 0.71 -7.08 -9.50
N ASP A 34 1.23 -8.14 -10.11
CA ASP A 34 0.91 -8.49 -11.49
C ASP A 34 -0.22 -9.52 -11.48
N CYS A 35 -1.21 -9.31 -12.34
CA CYS A 35 -2.35 -10.23 -12.49
C CYS A 35 -2.45 -10.69 -13.93
N VAL A 36 -2.56 -12.01 -14.12
CA VAL A 36 -2.76 -12.63 -15.43
C VAL A 36 -4.07 -13.41 -15.39
N ILE A 37 -4.96 -13.11 -16.34
CA ILE A 37 -6.25 -13.79 -16.46
C ILE A 37 -6.05 -15.01 -17.36
N LEU A 38 -6.22 -16.21 -16.79
CA LEU A 38 -6.03 -17.47 -17.51
C LEU A 38 -7.26 -17.85 -18.35
N SER A 39 -8.45 -17.59 -17.80
CA SER A 39 -9.73 -17.80 -18.46
C SER A 39 -10.71 -16.72 -18.01
N ASN A 40 -11.59 -16.29 -18.92
CA ASN A 40 -12.62 -15.30 -18.63
C ASN A 40 -13.99 -15.94 -18.88
N ASN A 41 -14.78 -16.09 -17.82
CA ASN A 41 -16.15 -16.58 -17.89
C ASN A 41 -17.14 -15.65 -17.17
N GLY A 42 -16.83 -14.35 -17.13
CA GLY A 42 -17.58 -13.33 -16.38
C GLY A 42 -16.74 -12.76 -15.25
N ASN A 43 -17.36 -11.95 -14.41
CA ASN A 43 -16.87 -11.32 -13.17
C ASN A 43 -15.34 -11.32 -12.92
N VAL A 44 -14.58 -10.80 -13.88
CA VAL A 44 -13.12 -10.79 -13.83
C VAL A 44 -12.62 -9.88 -12.71
N PHE A 45 -13.37 -8.81 -12.43
CA PHE A 45 -12.96 -7.79 -11.48
C PHE A 45 -12.98 -8.30 -10.04
N ASP A 46 -14.03 -9.04 -9.64
CA ASP A 46 -14.07 -9.65 -8.31
C ASP A 46 -12.99 -10.72 -8.16
N ALA A 47 -12.78 -11.54 -9.20
CA ALA A 47 -11.72 -12.54 -9.23
C ALA A 47 -10.33 -11.91 -9.06
N LEU A 48 -10.05 -10.80 -9.74
CA LEU A 48 -8.81 -10.04 -9.60
C LEU A 48 -8.61 -9.53 -8.17
N PHE A 49 -9.63 -8.89 -7.58
CA PHE A 49 -9.53 -8.36 -6.22
C PHE A 49 -9.38 -9.47 -5.18
N LEU A 50 -10.06 -10.61 -5.37
CA LEU A 50 -9.89 -11.78 -4.52
C LEU A 50 -8.47 -12.37 -4.64
N GLY A 51 -7.94 -12.44 -5.86
CA GLY A 51 -6.56 -12.84 -6.13
C GLY A 51 -5.55 -11.90 -5.45
N CYS A 52 -5.74 -10.59 -5.56
CA CYS A 52 -4.92 -9.59 -4.87
C CYS A 52 -4.99 -9.74 -3.34
N HIS A 53 -6.17 -10.00 -2.79
CA HIS A 53 -6.35 -10.30 -1.37
C HIS A 53 -5.53 -11.51 -0.95
N ALA A 54 -5.67 -12.62 -1.67
CA ALA A 54 -4.93 -13.84 -1.39
C ALA A 54 -3.41 -13.60 -1.52
N CYS A 55 -2.97 -12.92 -2.57
CA CYS A 55 -1.56 -12.58 -2.77
C CYS A 55 -0.99 -11.81 -1.57
N LEU A 56 -1.68 -10.76 -1.12
CA LEU A 56 -1.28 -9.99 0.06
C LEU A 56 -1.36 -10.77 1.38
N GLN A 57 -2.17 -11.84 1.44
CA GLN A 57 -2.24 -12.72 2.59
C GLN A 57 -1.02 -13.63 2.72
N TYR A 58 -0.52 -14.12 1.59
CA TYR A 58 0.63 -15.03 1.54
C TYR A 58 1.97 -14.30 1.32
N LEU A 59 1.94 -12.98 1.06
CA LEU A 59 3.15 -12.20 0.84
C LEU A 59 4.07 -12.19 2.08
N GLU A 60 5.33 -12.58 1.85
CA GLU A 60 6.40 -12.54 2.83
C GLU A 60 7.47 -11.56 2.38
N LEU A 61 7.80 -10.60 3.24
CA LEU A 61 8.87 -9.64 3.01
C LEU A 61 10.19 -10.18 3.57
N PRO A 62 11.31 -10.04 2.85
CA PRO A 62 12.60 -10.41 3.40
C PRO A 62 12.98 -9.48 4.56
N TYR A 63 13.79 -9.99 5.49
CA TYR A 63 14.37 -9.19 6.55
C TYR A 63 15.46 -8.29 5.97
N VAL A 64 15.45 -7.02 6.39
CA VAL A 64 16.39 -6.00 5.96
C VAL A 64 16.93 -5.30 7.19
N GLU A 65 18.25 -5.17 7.25
CA GLU A 65 18.94 -4.39 8.26
C GLU A 65 19.49 -3.11 7.63
N VAL A 66 19.30 -1.98 8.32
CA VAL A 66 19.80 -0.68 7.87
C VAL A 66 21.20 -0.51 8.44
N LEU A 67 22.21 -0.61 7.57
CA LEU A 67 23.56 -0.21 7.94
C LEU A 67 23.58 1.32 8.05
N LYS A 68 24.26 1.86 9.07
CA LYS A 68 24.34 3.30 9.32
C LYS A 68 24.77 4.03 8.03
N PRO A 69 24.28 5.26 7.78
CA PRO A 69 24.71 6.03 6.63
C PRO A 69 26.23 6.17 6.69
N LEU A 70 26.90 5.85 5.58
CA LEU A 70 28.26 6.28 5.36
C LEU A 70 28.21 7.80 5.49
N LYS A 71 28.88 8.35 6.51
CA LYS A 71 29.15 9.79 6.55
C LYS A 71 29.72 10.15 5.19
N PRO A 72 29.29 11.25 4.54
CA PRO A 72 29.98 11.71 3.35
C PRO A 72 31.47 11.81 3.72
N GLU A 73 32.32 11.22 2.89
CA GLU A 73 33.78 11.34 3.03
C GLU A 73 34.10 12.84 3.06
N GLY A 74 34.42 13.38 4.25
CA GLY A 74 34.61 14.81 4.45
C GLY A 74 34.46 15.35 5.87
N GLU A 75 33.85 14.63 6.82
CA GLU A 75 33.89 15.05 8.24
C GLU A 75 34.98 14.31 9.01
N GLU A 76 36.21 14.77 8.81
CA GLU A 76 37.29 14.57 9.77
C GLU A 76 36.91 15.14 11.14
N GLU A 77 37.35 14.42 12.16
CA GLU A 77 37.21 14.73 13.57
C GLU A 77 37.56 16.20 13.89
N LYS A 78 36.56 17.01 14.26
CA LYS A 78 36.82 18.22 15.06
C LYS A 78 36.50 17.95 16.52
N ILE A 79 37.53 17.44 17.20
CA ILE A 79 37.68 17.46 18.65
C ILE A 79 37.68 18.93 19.13
N LYS A 80 36.76 19.22 20.07
CA LYS A 80 36.67 20.34 21.04
C LYS A 80 37.54 21.60 20.82
N GLN A 81 36.90 22.77 20.66
CA GLN A 81 36.83 23.90 21.63
C GLN A 81 36.58 25.27 20.97
N LYS A 82 35.77 26.07 21.69
CA LYS A 82 35.63 27.54 21.76
C LYS A 82 34.61 28.29 20.89
N GLU A 83 33.84 29.06 21.64
CA GLU A 83 32.82 30.07 21.34
C GLU A 83 33.35 31.19 20.45
N THR A 84 32.54 31.65 19.49
CA THR A 84 31.99 33.03 19.39
C THR A 84 31.16 33.14 18.11
N GLY A 85 30.20 34.07 18.12
CA GLY A 85 29.02 34.08 17.26
C GLY A 85 29.27 34.37 15.78
N ILE A 86 28.30 33.96 14.95
CA ILE A 86 27.35 34.81 14.21
C ILE A 86 26.43 33.83 13.45
N ALA A 87 25.13 34.01 13.59
CA ALA A 87 24.12 33.18 12.96
C ALA A 87 23.88 33.68 11.53
N ASP A 88 24.26 32.86 10.54
CA ASP A 88 23.75 32.97 9.18
C ASP A 88 22.88 31.74 8.89
N GLU A 89 21.57 31.99 8.80
CA GLU A 89 20.60 31.02 8.32
C GLU A 89 20.86 30.76 6.83
N LYS A 90 21.33 29.56 6.50
CA LYS A 90 21.26 29.03 5.13
C LYS A 90 20.24 27.92 5.11
N GLU A 91 19.21 28.13 4.30
CA GLU A 91 18.18 27.14 3.95
C GLU A 91 18.87 25.83 3.54
N GLY A 92 18.65 24.80 4.36
CA GLY A 92 19.22 23.48 4.16
C GLY A 92 18.60 22.84 2.92
N GLU A 93 19.43 22.64 1.91
CA GLU A 93 19.14 21.70 0.83
C GLU A 93 18.98 20.30 1.47
N ASP A 94 17.82 19.67 1.29
CA ASP A 94 17.50 18.36 1.87
C ASP A 94 18.41 17.27 1.25
N VAL A 95 19.64 17.15 1.78
CA VAL A 95 20.58 16.11 1.39
C VAL A 95 20.01 14.76 1.83
N LYS A 96 19.48 13.99 0.86
CA LYS A 96 19.00 12.63 1.12
C LYS A 96 20.18 11.78 1.63
N PRO A 97 20.10 11.20 2.83
CA PRO A 97 21.16 10.34 3.33
C PRO A 97 21.30 9.12 2.42
N LYS A 98 22.55 8.78 2.07
CA LYS A 98 22.86 7.52 1.38
C LYS A 98 22.72 6.38 2.40
N ILE A 99 21.64 5.62 2.27
CA ILE A 99 21.33 4.48 3.15
C ILE A 99 21.80 3.21 2.46
N THR A 100 22.66 2.45 3.13
CA THR A 100 23.07 1.10 2.69
C THR A 100 22.20 0.08 3.43
N ILE A 101 21.71 -0.91 2.70
CA ILE A 101 20.83 -1.96 3.23
C ILE A 101 21.40 -3.32 2.88
N ASP A 102 21.36 -4.23 3.86
CA ASP A 102 21.69 -5.64 3.67
C ASP A 102 20.42 -6.49 3.73
N TYR A 103 20.32 -7.43 2.78
CA TYR A 103 19.19 -8.34 2.63
C TYR A 103 19.53 -9.73 3.14
N PHE A 104 18.71 -10.27 4.04
CA PHE A 104 18.87 -11.62 4.56
C PHE A 104 17.88 -12.56 3.87
N HIS A 105 18.36 -13.34 2.89
CA HIS A 105 17.49 -14.22 2.10
C HIS A 105 16.88 -15.38 2.90
N SER A 106 17.51 -15.77 4.01
CA SER A 106 17.04 -16.85 4.88
C SER A 106 15.95 -16.45 5.87
N GLN A 107 15.66 -15.15 6.01
CA GLN A 107 14.69 -14.63 6.98
C GLN A 107 13.62 -13.83 6.28
N SER A 108 12.36 -14.23 6.47
CA SER A 108 11.19 -13.54 5.95
C SER A 108 10.21 -13.21 7.08
N ARG A 109 9.39 -12.18 6.87
CA ARG A 109 8.30 -11.80 7.77
C ARG A 109 7.02 -11.61 6.97
N ARG A 110 5.91 -12.12 7.50
CA ARG A 110 4.57 -11.84 6.96
C ARG A 110 4.13 -10.43 7.31
N LEU A 111 3.44 -9.79 6.38
CA LEU A 111 2.77 -8.52 6.64
C LEU A 111 1.63 -8.73 7.62
N LYS A 112 1.67 -8.01 8.74
CA LYS A 112 0.59 -8.02 9.73
C LYS A 112 -0.44 -6.96 9.32
N ASN A 113 -1.71 -7.17 9.68
CA ASN A 113 -2.77 -6.15 9.68
C ASN A 113 -3.18 -5.46 8.35
N ILE A 114 -2.50 -5.66 7.21
CA ILE A 114 -2.94 -5.13 5.90
C ILE A 114 -4.33 -5.67 5.51
N GLN A 115 -4.60 -6.91 5.88
CA GLN A 115 -5.79 -7.67 5.52
C GLN A 115 -7.08 -7.15 6.17
N GLN A 116 -6.97 -6.38 7.26
CA GLN A 116 -8.12 -6.03 8.09
C GLN A 116 -9.07 -5.00 7.45
N ASN A 117 -8.65 -4.33 6.37
CA ASN A 117 -9.45 -3.29 5.72
C ASN A 117 -9.35 -3.29 4.19
N LEU A 118 -8.94 -4.39 3.56
CA LEU A 118 -9.03 -4.43 2.11
C LEU A 118 -10.51 -4.44 1.68
N PRO A 119 -10.89 -3.63 0.68
CA PRO A 119 -12.25 -3.65 0.15
C PRO A 119 -12.54 -5.02 -0.46
N LEU A 120 -13.78 -5.48 -0.26
CA LEU A 120 -14.35 -6.54 -1.08
C LEU A 120 -15.06 -5.87 -2.25
N VAL A 121 -14.84 -6.39 -3.45
CA VAL A 121 -15.52 -5.95 -4.66
C VAL A 121 -16.58 -6.99 -5.01
N LEU A 122 -17.76 -6.50 -5.40
CA LEU A 122 -18.89 -7.32 -5.79
C LEU A 122 -19.48 -6.72 -7.06
N THR A 123 -19.54 -7.54 -8.12
CA THR A 123 -20.11 -7.15 -9.40
C THR A 123 -21.59 -7.53 -9.45
N PHE A 124 -22.42 -6.56 -9.85
CA PHE A 124 -23.85 -6.73 -10.08
C PHE A 124 -24.18 -6.39 -11.53
N ALA A 125 -25.15 -7.11 -12.10
CA ALA A 125 -25.71 -6.82 -13.41
C ALA A 125 -27.20 -6.48 -13.31
N ILE A 126 -27.66 -5.45 -14.02
CA ILE A 126 -29.08 -5.16 -14.20
C ILE A 126 -29.49 -5.62 -15.59
N VAL A 127 -30.51 -6.49 -15.66
CA VAL A 127 -31.04 -7.05 -16.90
C VAL A 127 -32.51 -6.65 -17.08
N LYS A 128 -32.85 -6.17 -18.28
CA LYS A 128 -34.19 -5.68 -18.67
C LYS A 128 -34.75 -4.62 -17.70
N SER A 129 -33.88 -3.82 -17.08
CA SER A 129 -34.20 -2.82 -16.05
C SER A 129 -35.08 -3.34 -14.89
N LYS A 130 -35.09 -4.65 -14.65
CA LYS A 130 -36.00 -5.31 -13.70
C LYS A 130 -35.31 -6.34 -12.82
N TYR A 131 -34.29 -7.02 -13.35
CA TYR A 131 -33.60 -8.09 -12.65
C TYR A 131 -32.23 -7.61 -12.23
N LEU A 132 -31.87 -7.83 -10.97
CA LEU A 132 -30.52 -7.64 -10.46
C LEU A 132 -29.87 -9.03 -10.29
N ILE A 133 -28.77 -9.26 -10.97
CA ILE A 133 -27.97 -10.47 -10.91
C ILE A 133 -26.69 -10.16 -10.15
N VAL A 134 -26.26 -11.08 -9.30
CA VAL A 134 -25.00 -11.02 -8.55
C VAL A 134 -24.06 -12.06 -9.13
N ASP A 135 -22.78 -11.71 -9.31
CA ASP A 135 -21.77 -12.60 -9.90
C ASP A 135 -22.15 -13.09 -11.30
N PRO A 136 -22.36 -12.16 -12.26
CA PRO A 136 -22.82 -12.52 -13.59
C PRO A 136 -21.76 -13.33 -14.36
N LEU A 137 -22.22 -14.37 -15.04
CA LEU A 137 -21.45 -15.08 -16.06
C LEU A 137 -21.21 -14.20 -17.29
N LEU A 138 -20.26 -14.57 -18.14
CA LEU A 138 -19.91 -13.80 -19.35
C LEU A 138 -21.14 -13.51 -20.23
N CYS A 139 -22.02 -14.50 -20.43
CA CYS A 139 -23.23 -14.31 -21.23
C CYS A 139 -24.21 -13.33 -20.56
N GLU A 140 -24.29 -13.32 -19.23
CA GLU A 140 -25.14 -12.44 -18.45
C GLU A 140 -24.58 -11.01 -18.43
N GLU A 141 -23.25 -10.85 -18.38
CA GLU A 141 -22.58 -9.56 -18.54
C GLU A 141 -22.83 -8.96 -19.93
N ILE A 142 -22.80 -9.79 -20.98
CA ILE A 142 -23.08 -9.36 -22.37
C ILE A 142 -24.54 -8.94 -22.53
N CYS A 143 -25.46 -9.63 -21.86
CA CYS A 143 -26.90 -9.35 -21.95
C CYS A 143 -27.38 -8.28 -20.95
N ALA A 144 -26.49 -7.78 -20.08
CA ALA A 144 -26.84 -6.79 -19.08
C ALA A 144 -27.05 -5.41 -19.70
N ASP A 145 -28.06 -4.69 -19.22
CA ASP A 145 -28.23 -3.28 -19.56
C ASP A 145 -27.17 -2.43 -18.85
N MET A 146 -26.75 -2.86 -17.66
CA MET A 146 -25.80 -2.14 -16.82
C MET A 146 -25.03 -3.09 -15.91
N LEU A 147 -23.72 -2.85 -15.79
CA LEU A 147 -22.85 -3.51 -14.82
C LEU A 147 -22.45 -2.50 -13.74
N ILE A 148 -22.55 -2.90 -12.48
CA ILE A 148 -22.17 -2.13 -11.29
C ILE A 148 -20.99 -2.88 -10.66
N ARG A 149 -19.86 -2.19 -10.50
CA ARG A 149 -18.60 -2.71 -9.94
C ARG A 149 -18.10 -1.79 -8.84
#